data_AF-A0A0C4YPX9-F1
#
_entry.id   AF-A0A0C4YPX9-F1
#
_cell.length_a   1.000
_cell.length_b   1.000
_cell.length_c   1.000
_cell.angle_alpha   90.00
_cell.angle_beta   90.00
_cell.angle_gamma   90.00
#
_symmetry.space_group_name_H-M   'P 1'
#
loop_
_entity.id
_entity.type
_entity.pdbx_description
1 polymer ?
#
loop_
_entity_poly.entity_id
_entity_poly.type
_entity_poly.pdbx_seq_one_letter_code
_entity_poly.pdbx_strand_id
1 'polypeptide(L)'
;MTSNEFTSFKAHLSMLLRDLPLGTTADLADVAVAAYWDGTRIVGTYLRDGGHLDEAFDFDENAWENWHDDFVGWLATPSFTQRDELRASLASAG
;
A
#
# COMPACT_ATOMS: atom_id res chain seq x y z
N MET A 1 -5.85 -2.32 21.68
CA MET A 1 -6.23 -3.61 21.04
C MET A 1 -5.96 -3.60 19.53
N THR A 2 -5.13 -2.67 19.03
CA THR A 2 -4.93 -2.37 17.60
C THR A 2 -3.90 -3.28 16.91
N SER A 3 -2.93 -3.83 17.65
CA SER A 3 -1.79 -4.56 17.07
C SER A 3 -2.18 -5.86 16.32
N ASN A 4 -3.20 -6.60 16.79
CA ASN A 4 -3.61 -7.85 16.14
C ASN A 4 -4.41 -7.62 14.84
N GLU A 5 -5.24 -6.57 14.82
CA GLU A 5 -6.00 -6.17 13.63
C GLU A 5 -5.05 -5.67 12.55
N PHE A 6 -4.11 -4.80 12.91
CA PHE A 6 -3.08 -4.33 11.99
C PHE A 6 -2.25 -5.50 11.42
N THR A 7 -1.81 -6.42 12.27
CA THR A 7 -1.03 -7.58 11.82
C THR A 7 -1.81 -8.42 10.82
N SER A 8 -3.10 -8.66 11.08
CA SER A 8 -3.99 -9.42 10.21
C SER A 8 -4.22 -8.70 8.87
N PHE A 9 -4.47 -7.39 8.91
CA PHE A 9 -4.61 -6.55 7.73
C PHE A 9 -3.34 -6.54 6.88
N LYS A 10 -2.18 -6.27 7.49
CA LYS A 10 -0.89 -6.21 6.81
C LYS A 10 -0.52 -7.56 6.19
N ALA A 11 -0.83 -8.68 6.86
CA ALA A 11 -0.63 -10.01 6.31
C ALA A 11 -1.53 -10.25 5.08
N HIS A 12 -2.81 -9.89 5.16
CA HIS A 12 -3.75 -10.02 4.03
C HIS A 12 -3.31 -9.16 2.83
N LEU A 13 -2.99 -7.89 3.07
CA LEU A 13 -2.50 -6.97 2.05
C LEU A 13 -1.20 -7.46 1.41
N SER A 14 -0.29 -8.03 2.21
CA SER A 14 0.95 -8.64 1.71
C SER A 14 0.67 -9.81 0.76
N MET A 15 -0.31 -10.67 1.09
CA MET A 15 -0.68 -11.78 0.22
C MET A 15 -1.21 -11.28 -1.12
N LEU A 16 -2.14 -10.31 -1.10
CA LEU A 16 -2.72 -9.75 -2.32
C LEU A 16 -1.66 -9.11 -3.22
N LEU A 17 -0.80 -8.24 -2.67
CA LEU A 17 0.17 -7.50 -3.47
C LEU A 17 1.32 -8.36 -3.99
N ARG A 18 1.69 -9.44 -3.29
CA ARG A 18 2.72 -10.39 -3.75
C ARG A 18 2.30 -11.15 -5.01
N ASP A 19 1.01 -11.41 -5.16
CA ASP A 19 0.47 -12.18 -6.29
C ASP A 19 0.13 -11.28 -7.50
N LEU A 20 0.22 -9.96 -7.33
CA LEU A 20 -0.04 -8.98 -8.39
C LEU A 20 1.24 -8.62 -9.17
N PRO A 21 1.11 -8.12 -10.41
CA PRO A 21 2.26 -7.69 -11.20
C PRO A 21 3.11 -6.63 -10.49
N LEU A 22 4.42 -6.67 -10.70
CA LEU A 22 5.34 -5.65 -10.19
C LEU A 22 4.91 -4.24 -10.61
N GLY A 23 4.94 -3.30 -9.66
CA GLY A 23 4.47 -1.93 -9.86
C GLY A 23 2.98 -1.73 -9.61
N THR A 24 2.29 -2.72 -9.04
CA THR A 24 0.90 -2.55 -8.61
C THR A 24 0.84 -1.96 -7.19
N THR A 25 -0.01 -0.97 -6.99
CA THR A 25 -0.38 -0.44 -5.68
C THR A 25 -1.80 -0.84 -5.30
N ALA A 26 -2.04 -1.02 -4.00
CA ALA A 26 -3.36 -0.95 -3.39
C ALA A 26 -3.62 0.51 -3.02
N ASP A 27 -4.72 1.09 -3.51
CA ASP A 27 -5.05 2.49 -3.24
C ASP A 27 -5.94 2.56 -1.99
N LEU A 28 -5.31 2.69 -0.84
CA LEU A 28 -5.87 2.34 0.47
C LEU A 28 -6.73 3.43 1.10
N ALA A 29 -6.54 4.69 0.72
CA ALA A 29 -7.32 5.79 1.26
C ALA A 29 -7.61 6.84 0.19
N ASP A 30 -8.79 7.45 0.29
CA ASP A 30 -9.21 8.55 -0.60
C ASP A 30 -8.30 9.78 -0.47
N VAL A 31 -7.59 9.91 0.66
CA VAL A 31 -6.60 10.97 0.95
C VAL A 31 -5.22 10.71 0.30
N ALA A 32 -5.19 10.04 -0.85
CA ALA A 32 -3.99 9.86 -1.65
C ALA A 32 -2.91 9.00 -0.95
N VAL A 33 -3.30 7.88 -0.32
CA VAL A 33 -2.37 6.91 0.27
C VAL A 33 -2.49 5.57 -0.45
N ALA A 34 -1.36 5.01 -0.86
CA ALA A 34 -1.29 3.71 -1.47
C ALA A 34 -0.22 2.83 -0.81
N ALA A 35 -0.31 1.52 -1.01
CA ALA A 35 0.68 0.57 -0.54
C ALA A 35 1.11 -0.39 -1.66
N TYR A 36 2.36 -0.82 -1.65
CA TYR A 36 2.90 -1.78 -2.61
C TYR A 36 3.82 -2.79 -1.96
N TRP A 37 4.08 -3.88 -2.68
CA TRP A 37 5.09 -4.87 -2.32
C TRP A 37 6.43 -4.51 -2.97
N ASP A 38 7.47 -4.33 -2.16
CA ASP A 38 8.82 -3.97 -2.65
C ASP A 38 9.70 -5.18 -3.02
N GLY A 39 9.18 -6.40 -2.86
CA GLY A 39 9.95 -7.65 -2.98
C GLY A 39 10.19 -8.35 -1.64
N THR A 40 10.12 -7.60 -0.53
CA THR A 40 10.42 -8.07 0.84
C THR A 40 9.37 -7.71 1.87
N ARG A 41 8.72 -6.54 1.74
CA ARG A 41 7.71 -6.04 2.68
C ARG A 41 6.69 -5.13 1.98
N ILE A 42 5.63 -4.79 2.72
CA ILE A 42 4.70 -3.74 2.33
C ILE A 42 5.32 -2.38 2.65
N VAL A 43 5.29 -1.49 1.68
CA VAL A 43 5.70 -0.10 1.78
C VAL A 43 4.51 0.79 1.48
N GLY A 44 4.32 1.82 2.31
CA GLY A 44 3.31 2.85 2.07
C GLY A 44 3.88 3.96 1.20
N THR A 45 3.04 4.66 0.47
CA THR A 45 3.42 5.83 -0.31
C THR A 45 2.28 6.81 -0.39
N TYR A 46 2.63 8.10 -0.29
CA TYR A 46 1.70 9.16 -0.61
C TYR A 46 1.58 9.31 -2.12
N LEU A 47 0.42 9.74 -2.57
CA LEU A 47 0.13 10.07 -3.95
C LEU A 47 -0.03 11.59 -4.07
N ARG A 48 0.50 12.16 -5.15
CA ARG A 48 0.24 13.54 -5.56
C ARG A 48 -1.06 13.65 -6.33
N ASP A 49 -1.45 14.89 -6.62
CA ASP A 49 -2.50 15.19 -7.58
C ASP A 49 -2.28 14.44 -8.90
N GLY A 50 -3.33 13.81 -9.40
CA GLY A 50 -3.25 12.94 -10.59
C GLY A 50 -2.79 11.51 -10.29
N GLY A 51 -2.54 11.18 -9.02
CA GLY A 51 -2.23 9.83 -8.57
C GLY A 51 -0.76 9.45 -8.75
N HIS A 52 0.17 10.37 -8.97
CA HIS A 52 1.59 10.01 -9.06
C HIS A 52 2.18 9.67 -7.69
N LEU A 53 3.15 8.76 -7.65
CA LEU A 53 3.90 8.44 -6.44
C LEU A 53 4.66 9.65 -5.90
N ASP A 54 4.64 9.80 -4.58
CA ASP A 54 5.43 10.77 -3.85
C ASP A 54 6.38 10.09 -2.86
N GLU A 55 6.38 10.53 -1.60
CA GLU A 55 7.21 9.98 -0.54
C GLU A 55 6.74 8.59 -0.11
N ALA A 56 7.69 7.67 0.04
CA ALA A 56 7.47 6.35 0.61
C ALA A 56 7.67 6.39 2.12
N PHE A 57 6.86 5.62 2.85
CA PHE A 57 6.93 5.53 4.30
C PHE A 57 6.79 4.08 4.78
N ASP A 58 7.22 3.84 6.02
CA ASP A 58 7.06 2.53 6.64
C ASP A 58 5.59 2.25 6.94
N PHE A 59 5.06 1.17 6.35
CA PHE A 59 3.68 0.76 6.59
C PHE A 59 3.56 0.05 7.94
N ASP A 60 3.40 0.83 9.01
CA ASP A 60 3.46 0.39 10.42
C ASP A 60 2.17 0.71 11.22
N GLU A 61 2.22 0.50 12.54
CA GLU A 61 1.08 0.75 13.43
C GLU A 61 0.67 2.23 13.47
N ASN A 62 1.60 3.17 13.25
CA ASN A 62 1.26 4.58 13.19
C ASN A 62 0.48 4.90 11.92
N ALA A 63 0.87 4.32 10.78
CA ALA A 63 0.06 4.43 9.56
C ALA A 63 -1.34 3.82 9.76
N TRP A 64 -1.43 2.66 10.41
CA TRP A 64 -2.69 2.01 10.75
C TRP A 64 -3.58 2.88 11.64
N GLU A 65 -3.04 3.51 12.68
CA GLU A 65 -3.82 4.37 13.57
C GLU A 65 -4.35 5.63 12.88
N ASN A 66 -3.60 6.19 11.93
CA ASN A 66 -4.00 7.40 11.21
C ASN A 66 -5.09 7.15 10.15
N TRP A 67 -5.07 5.99 9.48
CA TRP A 67 -5.98 5.67 8.36
C TRP A 67 -6.79 4.39 8.58
N HIS A 68 -7.01 4.02 9.85
CA HIS A 68 -7.68 2.79 10.25
C HIS A 68 -8.97 2.54 9.46
N ASP A 69 -9.88 3.51 9.49
CA ASP A 69 -11.21 3.37 8.92
C ASP A 69 -11.18 3.27 7.38
N ASP A 70 -10.25 3.99 6.73
CA ASP A 70 -10.04 3.91 5.28
C ASP A 70 -9.51 2.52 4.89
N PHE A 71 -8.52 2.02 5.62
CA PHE A 71 -7.90 0.71 5.36
C PHE A 71 -8.91 -0.43 5.56
N VAL A 72 -9.70 -0.36 6.63
CA VAL A 72 -10.78 -1.33 6.87
C VAL A 72 -11.88 -1.20 5.82
N GLY A 73 -12.26 0.02 5.42
CA GLY A 73 -13.22 0.26 4.35
C GLY A 73 -12.78 -0.30 3.01
N TRP A 74 -11.48 -0.16 2.68
CA TRP A 74 -10.88 -0.67 1.47
C TRP A 74 -11.02 -2.20 1.34
N LEU A 75 -10.98 -2.95 2.44
CA LEU A 75 -11.18 -4.41 2.40
C LEU A 75 -12.54 -4.82 1.80
N ALA A 76 -13.57 -3.99 1.96
CA ALA A 76 -14.89 -4.26 1.42
C ALA A 76 -14.93 -4.08 -0.11
N THR A 77 -14.14 -3.15 -0.65
CA THR A 77 -14.04 -2.88 -2.10
C THR A 77 -12.59 -2.62 -2.50
N PRO A 78 -11.75 -3.67 -2.60
CA PRO A 78 -10.33 -3.50 -2.89
C PRO A 78 -10.11 -2.88 -4.28
N SER A 79 -9.32 -1.82 -4.31
CA SER A 79 -8.89 -1.12 -5.52
C SER A 79 -7.37 -1.25 -5.71
N PHE A 80 -6.97 -1.51 -6.94
CA PHE A 80 -5.56 -1.63 -7.31
C PHE A 80 -5.27 -0.81 -8.57
N THR A 81 -4.09 -0.20 -8.61
CA THR A 81 -3.63 0.59 -9.75
C THR A 81 -2.25 0.14 -10.17
N GLN A 82 -2.05 -0.07 -11.47
CA GLN A 82 -0.74 -0.33 -12.03
C GLN A 82 -0.01 0.99 -12.29
N ARG A 83 1.19 1.14 -11.74
CA ARG A 83 2.00 2.36 -11.82
C ARG A 83 3.34 2.05 -12.49
N ASP A 84 3.51 2.54 -13.72
CA ASP A 84 4.73 2.31 -14.50
C ASP A 84 5.97 2.91 -13.82
N GLU A 85 5.83 4.06 -13.16
CA GLU A 85 6.89 4.70 -12.39
C GLU A 85 7.36 3.86 -11.20
N LEU A 86 6.43 3.16 -10.52
CA LEU A 86 6.77 2.23 -9.45
C LEU A 86 7.52 1.02 -10.02
N ARG A 87 7.01 0.45 -11.13
CA ARG A 87 7.65 -0.68 -11.81
C ARG A 87 9.09 -0.35 -12.19
N ALA A 88 9.32 0.85 -12.76
CA ALA A 88 10.65 1.31 -13.13
C ALA A 88 11.57 1.48 -11.92
N SER A 89 11.06 2.07 -10.83
CA SER A 89 11.80 2.26 -9.58
C SER A 89 12.25 0.92 -8.98
N LEU A 90 11.32 -0.03 -8.84
CA LEU A 90 11.62 -1.37 -8.30
C LEU A 90 12.58 -2.18 -9.18
N ALA A 91 12.50 -2.03 -10.50
CA ALA A 91 13.43 -2.68 -11.43
C ALA A 91 14.86 -2.10 -11.36
N SER A 92 15.01 -0.84 -10.94
CA SER A 92 16.33 -0.19 -10.78
C SER A 92 16.97 -0.42 -9.41
N ALA A 93 16.19 -0.93 -8.45
CA ALA A 93 16.63 -1.18 -7.07
C ALA A 93 17.19 -2.60 -6.84
N GLY A 94 17.12 -3.48 -7.85
CA GLY A 94 17.65 -4.86 -7.82
C GLY A 94 18.90 -5.03 -8.68
#